data_AF-A0A951PMK7-F1
#
_entry.id   AF-A0A951PMK7-F1
#
_cell.length_a   1.000
_cell.length_b   1.000
_cell.length_c   1.000
_cell.angle_alpha   90.00
_cell.angle_beta   90.00
_cell.angle_gamma   90.00
#
_symmetry.space_group_name_H-M   'P 1'
#
loop_
_entity.id
_entity.type
_entity.pdbx_description
1 polymer ?
#
loop_
_entity_poly.entity_id
_entity_poly.type
_entity_poly.pdbx_seq_one_letter_code
_entity_poly.pdbx_strand_id
1 'polypeptide(L)'
;MPGTPSQISPFALSVAYQQGLHDFAVTDLLIHLQNFSSPEFDSQPITQPELEMVAALLVEQLANNLDSHLVAAYLKAIRQGNEEVVPEPIDLEYPQSTDLPANFPTAAPSPRFIYGDCLRLCPVTIDGQTESETDTGRCIGRYYAYAPHHCHWMWKYVIWLDKDSLSASWCVATTAWEDELEPVSQEEPA
;
A
#
# COMPACT_ATOMS: atom_id res chain seq x y z
N MET A 1 -34.13 -30.87 -41.11
CA MET A 1 -33.74 -29.46 -41.33
C MET A 1 -32.84 -29.06 -40.18
N PRO A 2 -31.50 -29.06 -40.35
CA PRO A 2 -30.59 -28.67 -39.29
C PRO A 2 -30.58 -27.14 -39.19
N GLY A 3 -30.72 -26.61 -37.98
CA GLY A 3 -30.69 -25.19 -37.68
C GLY A 3 -29.30 -24.60 -37.95
N THR A 4 -29.28 -23.51 -38.70
CA THR A 4 -28.11 -22.67 -38.91
C THR A 4 -27.63 -22.06 -37.59
N PRO A 5 -26.34 -22.07 -37.26
CA PRO A 5 -25.82 -21.35 -36.11
C PRO A 5 -25.88 -19.85 -36.38
N SER A 6 -26.56 -19.12 -35.49
CA SER A 6 -26.63 -17.66 -35.49
C SER A 6 -25.22 -17.07 -35.45
N GLN A 7 -24.78 -16.42 -36.52
CA GLN A 7 -23.58 -15.59 -36.49
C GLN A 7 -23.84 -14.40 -35.56
N ILE A 8 -23.08 -14.33 -34.46
CA ILE A 8 -23.05 -13.16 -33.58
C ILE A 8 -22.42 -12.03 -34.38
N SER A 9 -23.16 -10.92 -34.54
CA SER A 9 -22.67 -9.75 -35.26
C SER A 9 -21.41 -9.18 -34.57
N PRO A 10 -20.33 -8.86 -35.31
CA PRO A 10 -19.10 -8.30 -34.74
C PRO A 10 -19.34 -6.99 -33.97
N PHE A 11 -20.42 -6.26 -34.32
CA PHE A 11 -20.84 -5.06 -33.61
C PHE A 11 -21.36 -5.37 -32.20
N ALA A 12 -22.14 -6.45 -32.05
CA ALA A 12 -22.62 -6.90 -30.74
C ALA A 12 -21.47 -7.41 -29.85
N LEU A 13 -20.44 -7.99 -30.47
CA LEU A 13 -19.23 -8.45 -29.78
C LEU A 13 -18.41 -7.27 -29.24
N SER A 14 -18.30 -6.18 -30.01
CA SER A 14 -17.59 -4.96 -29.58
C SER A 14 -18.27 -4.25 -28.42
N VAL A 15 -19.61 -4.20 -28.41
CA VAL A 15 -20.38 -3.59 -27.32
C VAL A 15 -20.31 -4.44 -26.07
N ALA A 16 -20.45 -5.76 -26.19
CA ALA A 16 -20.30 -6.67 -25.04
C ALA A 16 -18.88 -6.63 -24.46
N TYR A 17 -17.87 -6.49 -25.32
CA TYR A 17 -16.49 -6.34 -24.89
C TYR A 17 -16.26 -5.03 -24.13
N GLN A 18 -16.73 -3.89 -24.66
CA GLN A 18 -16.63 -2.60 -23.99
C GLN A 18 -17.42 -2.56 -22.68
N GLN A 19 -18.61 -3.18 -22.65
CA GLN A 19 -19.40 -3.32 -21.44
C GLN A 19 -18.65 -4.15 -20.39
N GLY A 20 -18.02 -5.26 -20.78
CA GLY A 20 -17.19 -6.05 -19.88
C GLY A 20 -16.02 -5.24 -19.30
N LEU A 21 -15.30 -4.48 -20.12
CA LEU A 21 -14.21 -3.62 -19.63
C LEU A 21 -14.68 -2.58 -18.59
N HIS A 22 -15.88 -2.03 -18.80
CA HIS A 22 -16.49 -1.09 -17.86
C HIS A 22 -16.97 -1.79 -16.57
N ASP A 23 -17.63 -2.94 -16.69
CA ASP A 23 -18.15 -3.70 -15.55
C ASP A 23 -17.03 -4.20 -14.62
N PHE A 24 -15.84 -4.48 -15.17
CA PHE A 24 -14.65 -4.85 -14.42
C PHE A 24 -13.76 -3.66 -14.04
N ALA A 25 -14.23 -2.42 -14.21
CA ALA A 25 -13.54 -1.17 -13.88
C ALA A 25 -12.12 -1.06 -14.50
N VAL A 26 -11.86 -1.74 -15.62
CA VAL A 26 -10.55 -1.74 -16.29
C VAL A 26 -10.27 -0.35 -16.88
N THR A 27 -11.32 0.35 -17.33
CA THR A 27 -11.20 1.74 -17.79
C THR A 27 -10.80 2.69 -16.66
N ASP A 28 -11.36 2.50 -15.46
CA ASP A 28 -11.03 3.32 -14.30
C ASP A 28 -9.63 3.01 -13.78
N LEU A 29 -9.21 1.74 -13.83
CA LEU A 29 -7.84 1.32 -13.53
C LEU A 29 -6.83 2.03 -14.44
N LEU A 30 -7.07 2.07 -15.75
CA LEU A 30 -6.19 2.76 -16.70
C LEU A 30 -6.12 4.27 -16.43
N ILE A 31 -7.25 4.91 -16.12
CA ILE A 31 -7.30 6.33 -15.76
C ILE A 31 -6.47 6.58 -14.48
N HIS A 32 -6.61 5.73 -13.46
CA HIS A 32 -5.83 5.87 -12.23
C HIS A 32 -4.33 5.65 -12.47
N LEU A 33 -3.94 4.62 -13.23
CA LEU A 33 -2.55 4.36 -13.61
C LEU A 33 -1.93 5.54 -14.38
N GLN A 34 -2.72 6.22 -15.20
CA GLN A 34 -2.28 7.42 -15.90
C GLN A 34 -2.03 8.58 -14.93
N ASN A 35 -2.84 8.72 -13.87
CA ASN A 35 -2.65 9.74 -12.84
C ASN A 35 -1.43 9.48 -11.94
N PHE A 36 -1.01 8.21 -11.79
CA PHE A 36 0.23 7.85 -11.09
C PHE A 36 1.50 8.20 -11.88
N SER A 37 1.37 8.57 -13.16
CA SER A 37 2.46 9.15 -13.95
C SER A 37 2.69 10.62 -13.55
N SER A 38 3.07 10.84 -12.30
CA SER A 38 3.46 12.17 -11.81
C SER A 38 4.83 12.54 -12.41
N PRO A 39 5.01 13.78 -12.91
CA PRO A 39 6.30 14.26 -13.42
C PRO A 39 7.41 14.32 -12.35
N GLU A 40 7.09 14.02 -11.08
CA GLU A 40 8.05 13.93 -9.98
C GLU A 40 8.90 12.65 -10.01
N PHE A 41 8.45 11.58 -10.69
CA PHE A 41 9.13 10.27 -10.71
C PHE A 41 9.80 9.92 -12.05
N ASP A 42 9.29 10.40 -13.19
CA ASP A 42 9.87 10.08 -14.50
C ASP A 42 9.90 11.29 -15.46
N SER A 43 10.97 11.37 -16.24
CA SER A 43 11.20 12.46 -17.21
C SER A 43 10.35 12.32 -18.47
N GLN A 44 9.67 11.19 -18.63
CA GLN A 44 8.88 10.85 -19.82
C GLN A 44 7.49 10.35 -19.39
N PRO A 45 6.41 10.87 -20.01
CA PRO A 45 5.07 10.38 -19.74
C PRO A 45 4.95 8.91 -20.16
N ILE A 46 4.31 8.09 -19.31
CA ILE A 46 3.96 6.70 -19.65
C ILE A 46 3.19 6.68 -20.96
N THR A 47 3.61 5.80 -21.86
CA THR A 47 2.93 5.59 -23.13
C THR A 47 1.71 4.67 -22.93
N GLN A 48 0.69 4.83 -23.79
CA GLN A 48 -0.50 3.97 -23.79
C GLN A 48 -0.18 2.44 -23.76
N PRO A 49 0.77 1.91 -24.54
CA PRO A 49 1.09 0.47 -24.49
C PRO A 49 1.74 0.04 -23.16
N GLU A 50 2.51 0.91 -22.50
CA GLU A 50 3.08 0.61 -21.17
C GLU A 50 1.98 0.59 -20.11
N LEU A 51 1.04 1.53 -20.19
CA LEU A 51 -0.13 1.59 -19.31
C LEU A 51 -0.97 0.32 -19.42
N GLU A 52 -1.25 -0.13 -20.65
CA GLU A 52 -1.99 -1.36 -20.93
C GLU A 52 -1.25 -2.60 -20.43
N MET A 53 0.08 -2.63 -20.57
CA MET A 53 0.91 -3.73 -20.08
C MET A 53 0.91 -3.78 -18.54
N VAL A 54 1.01 -2.65 -17.86
CA VAL A 54 0.94 -2.57 -16.39
C VAL A 54 -0.45 -2.98 -15.91
N ALA A 55 -1.51 -2.49 -16.54
CA ALA A 55 -2.88 -2.90 -16.21
C ALA A 55 -3.09 -4.42 -16.39
N ALA A 56 -2.59 -4.99 -17.49
CA ALA A 56 -2.65 -6.43 -17.74
C ALA A 56 -1.91 -7.24 -16.67
N LEU A 57 -0.70 -6.81 -16.29
CA LEU A 57 0.08 -7.44 -15.23
C LEU A 57 -0.61 -7.35 -13.88
N LEU A 58 -1.20 -6.21 -13.52
CA LEU A 58 -1.93 -6.05 -12.26
C LEU A 58 -3.16 -6.95 -12.20
N VAL A 59 -3.92 -7.05 -13.29
CA VAL A 59 -5.07 -7.97 -13.39
C VAL A 59 -4.62 -9.43 -13.29
N GLU A 60 -3.53 -9.79 -13.95
CA GLU A 60 -2.97 -11.15 -13.89
C GLU A 60 -2.46 -11.49 -12.49
N GLN A 61 -1.73 -10.58 -11.85
CA GLN A 61 -1.25 -10.76 -10.48
C GLN A 61 -2.41 -10.83 -9.49
N LEU A 62 -3.43 -9.97 -9.63
CA LEU A 62 -4.64 -10.09 -8.82
C LEU A 62 -5.26 -11.49 -9.00
N ALA A 63 -5.49 -11.93 -10.23
CA ALA A 63 -6.10 -13.23 -10.51
C ALA A 63 -5.29 -14.41 -9.93
N ASN A 64 -3.96 -14.33 -9.97
CA ASN A 64 -3.07 -15.37 -9.47
C ASN A 64 -2.88 -15.35 -7.94
N ASN A 65 -3.08 -14.21 -7.30
CA ASN A 65 -2.90 -14.04 -5.86
C ASN A 65 -4.23 -13.98 -5.08
N LEU A 66 -5.37 -14.17 -5.76
CA LEU A 66 -6.67 -14.27 -5.10
C LEU A 66 -6.70 -15.48 -4.14
N ASP A 67 -6.71 -15.19 -2.85
CA ASP A 67 -6.90 -16.22 -1.83
C ASP A 67 -8.36 -16.71 -1.84
N SER A 68 -8.55 -18.01 -2.08
CA SER A 68 -9.85 -18.68 -2.02
C SER A 68 -10.59 -18.46 -0.69
N HIS A 69 -9.87 -18.31 0.43
CA HIS A 69 -10.43 -18.03 1.74
C HIS A 69 -10.97 -16.60 1.84
N LEU A 70 -10.23 -15.63 1.30
CA LEU A 70 -10.64 -14.23 1.23
C LEU A 70 -11.87 -14.08 0.33
N VAL A 71 -11.87 -14.70 -0.85
CA VAL A 71 -13.04 -14.73 -1.75
C VAL A 71 -14.25 -15.37 -1.05
N ALA A 72 -14.05 -16.46 -0.32
CA ALA A 72 -15.12 -17.10 0.46
C ALA A 72 -15.65 -16.20 1.58
N ALA A 73 -14.78 -15.45 2.26
CA ALA A 73 -15.15 -14.48 3.28
C ALA A 73 -16.00 -13.33 2.71
N TYR A 74 -15.58 -12.74 1.58
CA TYR A 74 -16.36 -11.71 0.88
C TYR A 74 -17.72 -12.24 0.41
N LEU A 75 -17.76 -13.43 -0.20
CA LEU A 75 -19.03 -14.05 -0.60
C LEU A 75 -19.94 -14.32 0.60
N LYS A 76 -19.37 -14.66 1.76
CA LYS A 76 -20.12 -14.85 3.00
C LYS A 76 -20.67 -13.52 3.51
N ALA A 77 -19.86 -12.46 3.53
CA ALA A 77 -20.28 -11.11 3.93
C ALA A 77 -21.43 -10.57 3.07
N ILE A 78 -21.32 -10.69 1.74
CA ILE A 78 -22.36 -10.28 0.78
C ILE A 78 -23.67 -11.07 1.01
N ARG A 79 -23.59 -12.38 1.22
CA ARG A 79 -24.78 -13.24 1.43
C ARG A 79 -25.45 -13.02 2.78
N GLN A 80 -24.68 -12.62 3.79
CA GLN A 80 -25.16 -12.41 5.16
C GLN A 80 -25.53 -10.95 5.45
N GLY A 81 -25.32 -10.04 4.49
CA GLY A 81 -25.60 -8.61 4.63
C GLY A 81 -24.76 -7.94 5.73
N ASN A 82 -23.62 -8.53 6.07
CA ASN A 82 -22.79 -8.10 7.20
C ASN A 82 -21.54 -7.41 6.65
N GLU A 83 -21.51 -6.07 6.70
CA GLU A 83 -20.34 -5.25 6.33
C GLU A 83 -19.18 -5.38 7.33
N GLU A 84 -19.43 -5.92 8.53
CA GLU A 84 -18.44 -6.01 9.62
C GLU A 84 -17.39 -7.13 9.47
N VAL A 85 -17.44 -7.94 8.40
CA VAL A 85 -16.43 -8.98 8.15
C VAL A 85 -15.77 -8.75 6.79
N VAL A 86 -15.25 -7.54 6.59
CA VAL A 86 -14.16 -7.35 5.65
C VAL A 86 -12.89 -7.76 6.41
N PRO A 87 -12.22 -8.86 6.02
CA PRO A 87 -10.93 -9.20 6.64
C PRO A 87 -9.96 -8.03 6.47
N GLU A 88 -9.02 -7.89 7.41
CA GLU A 88 -7.95 -6.89 7.38
C GLU A 88 -7.40 -6.71 5.94
N PRO A 89 -7.12 -5.45 5.53
CA PRO A 89 -6.64 -5.17 4.19
C PRO A 89 -5.51 -6.12 3.82
N ILE A 90 -5.56 -6.62 2.58
CA ILE A 90 -4.53 -7.51 2.06
C ILE A 90 -3.19 -6.78 2.17
N ASP A 91 -2.34 -7.20 3.10
CA ASP A 91 -0.92 -6.85 3.13
C ASP A 91 -0.24 -7.53 1.94
N LEU A 92 -0.48 -6.98 0.74
CA LEU A 92 0.34 -7.26 -0.42
C LEU A 92 1.70 -6.63 -0.15
N GLU A 93 2.61 -7.39 0.46
CA GLU A 93 4.04 -7.11 0.39
C GLU A 93 4.45 -7.24 -1.09
N TYR A 94 4.31 -6.14 -1.85
CA TYR A 94 4.82 -6.05 -3.20
C TYR A 94 6.31 -6.43 -3.22
N PRO A 95 6.80 -7.16 -4.24
CA PRO A 95 8.21 -7.50 -4.34
C PRO A 95 9.04 -6.22 -4.30
N GLN A 96 9.70 -5.99 -3.17
CA GLN A 96 10.42 -4.75 -2.92
C GLN A 96 11.63 -4.71 -3.84
N SER A 97 11.76 -3.63 -4.62
CA SER A 97 13.02 -3.34 -5.30
C SER A 97 14.13 -3.29 -4.25
N THR A 98 15.11 -4.19 -4.37
CA THR A 98 16.28 -4.18 -3.48
C THR A 98 17.27 -3.08 -3.86
N ASP A 99 17.11 -2.50 -5.05
CA ASP A 99 17.93 -1.41 -5.56
C ASP A 99 17.36 -0.06 -5.10
N LEU A 100 18.23 0.76 -4.51
CA LEU A 100 17.95 2.15 -4.20
C LEU A 100 17.66 2.95 -5.50
N PRO A 101 16.89 4.05 -5.43
CA PRO A 101 16.70 4.94 -6.56
C PRO A 101 18.03 5.44 -7.12
N ALA A 102 18.15 5.51 -8.46
CA ALA A 102 19.39 5.92 -9.13
C ALA A 102 19.91 7.32 -8.73
N ASN A 103 19.01 8.17 -8.22
CA ASN A 103 19.28 9.53 -7.75
C ASN A 103 19.51 9.62 -6.23
N PHE A 104 19.57 8.49 -5.50
CA PHE A 104 19.90 8.47 -4.09
C PHE A 104 21.42 8.71 -3.87
N PRO A 105 21.83 9.51 -2.87
CA PRO A 105 21.01 10.21 -1.87
C PRO A 105 20.55 11.62 -2.28
N THR A 106 20.88 12.10 -3.49
CA THR A 106 20.67 13.49 -3.90
C THR A 106 19.21 13.94 -3.94
N ALA A 107 18.30 13.07 -4.37
CA ALA A 107 16.88 13.38 -4.46
C ALA A 107 16.06 12.96 -3.23
N ALA A 108 16.67 12.27 -2.26
CA ALA A 108 15.95 11.84 -1.07
C ALA A 108 15.64 13.06 -0.17
N PRO A 109 14.42 13.15 0.38
CA PRO A 109 14.12 14.14 1.41
C PRO A 109 15.12 14.06 2.55
N SER A 110 15.40 15.19 3.21
CA SER A 110 16.20 15.15 4.43
C SER A 110 15.43 14.40 5.52
N PRO A 111 16.05 13.42 6.20
CA PRO A 111 15.39 12.67 7.25
C PRO A 111 14.97 13.60 8.39
N ARG A 112 13.71 13.47 8.81
CA ARG A 112 13.10 14.29 9.86
C ARG A 112 13.73 14.05 11.23
N PHE A 113 14.19 12.83 11.49
CA PHE A 113 14.77 12.42 12.76
C PHE A 113 16.22 11.96 12.61
N ILE A 114 16.99 12.14 13.67
CA ILE A 114 18.41 11.76 13.74
C ILE A 114 18.66 10.74 14.85
N TYR A 115 19.85 10.14 14.82
CA TYR A 115 20.30 9.21 15.85
C TYR A 115 20.28 9.89 17.22
N GLY A 116 19.65 9.22 18.18
CA GLY A 116 19.53 9.71 19.56
C GLY A 116 18.21 10.41 19.89
N ASP A 117 17.39 10.75 18.88
CA ASP A 117 16.08 11.37 19.08
C ASP A 117 15.14 10.42 19.84
N CYS A 118 14.34 10.97 20.75
CA CYS A 118 13.27 10.26 21.42
C CYS A 118 12.00 10.36 20.57
N LEU A 119 11.49 9.20 20.13
CA LEU A 119 10.37 9.08 19.22
C LEU A 119 9.27 8.23 19.86
N ARG A 120 8.04 8.48 19.44
CA ARG A 120 6.85 7.71 19.81
C ARG A 120 6.12 7.31 18.55
N LEU A 121 5.60 6.09 18.54
CA LEU A 121 4.70 5.61 17.49
C LEU A 121 3.37 6.39 17.54
N CYS A 122 2.87 6.79 16.37
CA CYS A 122 1.59 7.47 16.26
C CYS A 122 0.47 6.60 16.85
N PRO A 123 -0.41 7.16 17.72
CA PRO A 123 -1.60 6.49 18.21
C PRO A 123 -2.48 5.93 17.09
N VAL A 124 -2.80 4.64 17.17
CA VAL A 124 -3.79 4.03 16.29
C VAL A 124 -5.18 4.34 16.83
N THR A 125 -6.10 4.74 15.94
CA THR A 125 -7.51 4.94 16.30
C THR A 125 -8.33 3.77 15.82
N ILE A 126 -8.94 3.04 16.74
CA ILE A 126 -9.79 1.87 16.47
C ILE A 126 -11.20 2.22 16.98
N ASP A 127 -12.21 2.12 16.12
CA ASP A 127 -13.63 2.38 16.46
C ASP A 127 -13.89 3.74 17.13
N GLY A 128 -13.14 4.77 16.73
CA GLY A 128 -13.24 6.12 17.29
C GLY A 128 -12.62 6.30 18.68
N GLN A 129 -11.93 5.28 19.19
CA GLN A 129 -11.09 5.36 20.38
C GLN A 129 -9.62 5.38 19.97
N THR A 130 -8.89 6.41 20.40
CA THR A 130 -7.46 6.53 20.17
C THR A 130 -6.72 5.94 21.35
N GLU A 131 -5.94 4.89 21.13
CA GLU A 131 -5.08 4.33 22.18
C GLU A 131 -3.96 5.32 22.49
N SER A 132 -3.98 5.88 23.69
CA SER A 132 -3.02 6.91 24.11
C SER A 132 -1.65 6.37 24.49
N GLU A 133 -1.56 5.07 24.80
CA GLU A 133 -0.31 4.40 25.13
C GLU A 133 0.25 3.74 23.87
N THR A 134 1.25 4.37 23.29
CA THR A 134 2.02 3.81 22.19
C THR A 134 3.48 3.65 22.58
N ASP A 135 4.16 2.75 21.89
CA ASP A 135 5.56 2.47 22.11
C ASP A 135 6.42 3.73 21.87
N THR A 136 7.32 3.98 22.82
CA THR A 136 8.33 5.04 22.78
C THR A 136 9.72 4.44 22.71
N GLY A 137 10.67 5.22 22.24
CA GLY A 137 12.05 4.80 22.27
C GLY A 137 12.99 5.80 21.64
N ARG A 138 14.23 5.34 21.45
CA ARG A 138 15.31 6.17 20.92
C ARG A 138 15.69 5.70 19.51
N CYS A 139 15.81 6.65 18.58
CA CYS A 139 16.29 6.37 17.23
C CYS A 139 17.74 5.88 17.27
N ILE A 140 17.98 4.63 16.85
CA ILE A 140 19.33 4.02 16.79
C ILE A 140 19.80 3.74 15.36
N GLY A 141 18.92 3.94 14.38
CA GLY A 141 19.18 3.60 12.99
C GLY A 141 18.16 4.22 12.07
N ARG A 142 18.55 4.42 10.81
CA ARG A 142 17.64 4.74 9.72
C ARG A 142 18.17 4.19 8.41
N TYR A 143 17.27 3.87 7.51
CA TYR A 143 17.57 3.48 6.15
C TYR A 143 16.45 3.96 5.22
N TYR A 144 16.76 4.08 3.94
CA TYR A 144 15.78 4.49 2.94
C TYR A 144 15.21 3.23 2.29
N ALA A 145 13.88 3.08 2.29
CA ALA A 145 13.20 1.90 1.81
C ALA A 145 11.91 2.28 1.07
N TYR A 146 11.42 1.38 0.22
CA TYR A 146 10.15 1.57 -0.46
C TYR A 146 8.98 1.32 0.51
N ALA A 147 8.18 2.35 0.77
CA ALA A 147 7.01 2.32 1.64
C ALA A 147 5.76 1.87 0.84
N PRO A 148 5.27 0.62 1.01
CA PRO A 148 4.19 0.10 0.16
C PRO A 148 2.87 0.85 0.35
N HIS A 149 2.56 1.26 1.59
CA HIS A 149 1.33 2.00 1.94
C HIS A 149 1.28 3.40 1.32
N HIS A 150 2.41 3.93 0.85
CA HIS A 150 2.48 5.21 0.15
C HIS A 150 2.94 5.12 -1.31
N CYS A 151 3.26 3.92 -1.79
CA CYS A 151 3.81 3.70 -3.13
C CYS A 151 5.01 4.60 -3.48
N HIS A 152 5.86 4.94 -2.50
CA HIS A 152 7.07 5.73 -2.74
C HIS A 152 8.20 5.37 -1.76
N TRP A 153 9.42 5.84 -2.05
CA TRP A 153 10.53 5.67 -1.13
C TRP A 153 10.44 6.64 0.05
N MET A 154 10.73 6.16 1.26
CA MET A 154 10.66 6.94 2.49
C MET A 154 11.74 6.48 3.48
N TRP A 155 12.07 7.34 4.44
CA TRP A 155 12.88 6.97 5.59
C TRP A 155 12.14 5.99 6.50
N LYS A 156 12.81 4.91 6.86
CA LYS A 156 12.39 3.96 7.89
C LYS A 156 13.42 3.98 9.02
N TYR A 157 12.92 4.02 10.25
CA TYR A 157 13.72 4.17 11.45
C TYR A 157 13.77 2.87 12.23
N VAL A 158 14.91 2.63 12.89
CA VAL A 158 15.08 1.57 13.89
C VAL A 158 15.09 2.24 15.26
N ILE A 159 14.17 1.82 16.11
CA ILE A 159 13.88 2.46 17.40
C ILE A 159 14.19 1.46 18.50
N TRP A 160 15.10 1.83 19.39
CA TRP A 160 15.33 1.09 20.63
C TRP A 160 14.25 1.45 21.63
N LEU A 161 13.42 0.48 22.00
CA LEU A 161 12.25 0.72 22.84
C LEU A 161 12.65 1.08 24.28
N ASP A 162 11.93 2.03 24.87
CA ASP A 162 12.04 2.33 26.30
C ASP A 162 11.48 1.17 27.12
N LYS A 163 11.98 0.95 28.32
CA LYS A 163 11.55 -0.18 29.18
C LYS A 163 10.06 -0.15 29.52
N ASP A 164 9.48 1.05 29.53
CA ASP A 164 8.10 1.30 29.90
C ASP A 164 7.16 1.22 28.67
N SER A 165 7.70 0.97 27.47
CA SER A 165 6.89 0.73 26.27
C SER A 165 6.19 -0.64 26.33
N LEU A 166 4.98 -0.71 25.79
CA LEU A 166 4.15 -1.92 25.81
C LEU A 166 4.88 -3.11 25.17
N SER A 167 5.55 -2.88 24.04
CA SER A 167 6.27 -3.92 23.31
C SER A 167 7.63 -4.27 23.91
N ALA A 168 8.14 -3.49 24.88
CA ALA A 168 9.45 -3.73 25.49
C ALA A 168 9.54 -5.04 26.28
N SER A 169 8.38 -5.62 26.63
CA SER A 169 8.31 -6.91 27.32
C SER A 169 8.75 -8.11 26.45
N TRP A 170 8.74 -7.97 25.11
CA TRP A 170 9.01 -9.06 24.16
C TRP A 170 9.88 -8.64 22.97
N CYS A 171 10.09 -7.34 22.76
CA CYS A 171 10.96 -6.81 21.72
C CYS A 171 11.84 -5.67 22.25
N VAL A 172 13.11 -5.61 21.84
CA VAL A 172 14.05 -4.57 22.29
C VAL A 172 14.11 -3.39 21.31
N ALA A 173 13.82 -3.65 20.04
CA ALA A 173 13.82 -2.63 19.01
C ALA A 173 12.73 -2.90 17.98
N THR A 174 12.04 -1.84 17.55
CA THR A 174 11.04 -1.91 16.48
C THR A 174 11.49 -1.08 15.27
N THR A 175 10.76 -1.20 14.17
CA THR A 175 10.95 -0.34 13.00
C THR A 175 9.64 0.33 12.63
N ALA A 176 9.71 1.59 12.22
CA ALA A 176 8.55 2.38 11.84
C ALA A 176 8.92 3.35 10.70
N TRP A 177 7.93 3.69 9.89
CA TRP A 177 8.06 4.68 8.82
C TRP A 177 8.12 6.09 9.39
N GLU A 178 8.64 7.04 8.61
CA GLU A 178 8.88 8.41 9.09
C GLU A 178 7.61 9.10 9.58
N ASP A 179 6.48 8.87 8.92
CA ASP A 179 5.16 9.45 9.17
C ASP A 179 4.40 8.76 10.33
N GLU A 180 4.78 7.53 10.66
CA GLU A 180 4.27 6.77 11.82
C GLU A 180 4.90 7.23 13.15
N LEU A 181 5.74 8.26 13.13
CA LEU A 181 6.54 8.69 14.28
C LEU A 181 6.29 10.15 14.64
N GLU A 182 6.34 10.41 15.94
CA GLU A 182 6.30 11.74 16.53
C GLU A 182 7.47 11.95 17.49
N PRO A 183 8.03 13.17 17.57
CA PRO A 183 9.04 13.48 18.57
C PRO A 183 8.40 13.49 19.97
N VAL A 184 9.08 12.88 20.94
CA VAL A 184 8.72 13.00 22.35
C VAL A 184 9.45 14.20 22.92
N SER A 185 8.70 15.21 23.35
CA SER A 185 9.27 16.32 24.12
C SER A 185 9.97 15.78 25.36
N GLN A 186 11.29 15.90 25.42
CA GLN A 186 11.99 15.72 26.68
C GLN A 186 11.65 16.94 27.54
N GLU A 187 10.76 16.77 28.52
CA GLU A 187 10.67 17.75 29.61
C GLU A 187 12.05 17.80 30.27
N GLU A 188 12.71 18.96 30.16
CA GLU A 188 13.93 19.24 30.90
C GLU A 188 13.63 19.04 32.41
N PRO A 189 14.39 18.20 33.12
CA PRO A 189 14.27 18.13 34.57
C PRO A 189 14.70 19.49 35.15
N ALA A 190 13.77 20.16 35.82
CA ALA A 190 14.00 21.40 36.58
C ALA A 190 14.93 21.20 37.79
#